data_AF-A0A2T6KZ69-F1
#
_entry.id   AF-A0A2T6KZ69-F1
#
_cell.length_a   1.000
_cell.length_b   1.000
_cell.length_c   1.000
_cell.angle_alpha   90.00
_cell.angle_beta   90.00
_cell.angle_gamma   90.00
#
_symmetry.space_group_name_H-M   'P 1'
#
loop_
_entity.id
_entity.type
_entity.pdbx_description
1 polymer ?
#
loop_
_entity_poly.entity_id
_entity_poly.type
_entity_poly.pdbx_seq_one_letter_code
_entity_poly.pdbx_strand_id
1 'polypeptide(L)'
;MGSRKSATHDDGTVKHRRGGLRKIITLVTLGLAVAAVVKELRTPEDEREWNGKVASVVPYDFRFPTPARFRERMWNPEADHVIGPRVFGVGWTVNVGKVVALLREKLAV
;
A
#
# COMPACT_ATOMS: atom_id res chain seq x y z
N MET A 1 -31.32 -9.49 57.10
CA MET A 1 -30.48 -10.62 56.66
C MET A 1 -30.72 -10.85 55.17
N GLY A 2 -29.67 -10.95 54.34
CA GLY A 2 -29.79 -11.30 52.91
C GLY A 2 -29.41 -10.20 51.91
N SER A 3 -28.17 -9.71 51.95
CA SER A 3 -27.57 -8.93 50.86
C SER A 3 -27.42 -9.82 49.62
N ARG A 4 -28.10 -9.48 48.51
CA ARG A 4 -27.79 -10.05 47.19
C ARG A 4 -27.02 -9.01 46.39
N LYS A 5 -25.69 -9.12 46.47
CA LYS A 5 -24.81 -8.66 45.39
C LYS A 5 -24.98 -9.67 44.25
N SER A 6 -25.43 -9.23 43.07
CA SER A 6 -25.40 -10.05 41.87
C SER A 6 -24.93 -9.24 40.68
N ALA A 7 -23.73 -9.64 40.23
CA ALA A 7 -23.21 -9.54 38.87
C ALA A 7 -22.93 -8.14 38.30
N THR A 8 -21.73 -7.65 38.57
CA THR A 8 -20.93 -6.95 37.58
C THR A 8 -20.77 -7.86 36.35
N HIS A 9 -21.48 -7.55 35.27
CA HIS A 9 -21.11 -8.04 33.93
C HIS A 9 -19.89 -7.24 33.48
N ASP A 10 -18.71 -7.84 33.63
CA ASP A 10 -17.49 -7.38 32.98
C ASP A 10 -17.55 -7.79 31.51
N ASP A 11 -18.09 -6.91 30.66
CA ASP A 11 -18.03 -7.08 29.21
C ASP A 11 -16.62 -6.71 28.74
N GLY A 12 -15.75 -7.73 28.75
CA GLY A 12 -14.41 -7.71 28.17
C GLY A 12 -14.47 -7.49 26.67
N THR A 13 -14.80 -6.26 26.24
CA THR A 13 -14.65 -5.84 24.86
C THR A 13 -13.17 -5.69 24.56
N VAL A 14 -12.55 -6.75 24.05
CA VAL A 14 -11.21 -6.70 23.46
C VAL A 14 -11.27 -5.89 22.17
N LYS A 15 -11.36 -4.57 22.31
CA LYS A 15 -11.09 -3.61 21.24
C LYS A 15 -9.58 -3.52 21.10
N HIS A 16 -8.98 -4.28 20.17
CA HIS A 16 -7.81 -3.86 19.38
C HIS A 16 -7.27 -5.04 18.56
N ARG A 17 -7.72 -5.20 17.30
CA ARG A 17 -7.00 -6.06 16.32
C ARG A 17 -6.81 -5.44 14.93
N ARG A 18 -7.18 -4.18 14.71
CA ARG A 18 -6.89 -3.47 13.44
C ARG A 18 -5.56 -2.71 13.44
N GLY A 19 -5.05 -2.34 14.62
CA GLY A 19 -3.82 -1.53 14.73
C GLY A 19 -2.52 -2.32 14.53
N GLY A 20 -2.44 -3.55 15.06
CA GLY A 20 -1.21 -4.35 15.05
C GLY A 20 -0.74 -4.72 13.64
N LEU A 21 -1.65 -5.26 12.81
CA LEU A 21 -1.32 -5.63 11.43
C LEU A 21 -0.91 -4.40 10.60
N ARG A 22 -1.64 -3.29 10.73
CA ARG A 22 -1.28 -2.04 10.03
C ARG A 22 0.10 -1.55 10.46
N LYS A 23 0.45 -1.67 11.75
CA LYS A 23 1.78 -1.31 12.27
C LYS A 23 2.88 -2.21 11.69
N ILE A 24 2.64 -3.52 11.59
CA ILE A 24 3.57 -4.47 10.96
C ILE A 24 3.76 -4.12 9.48
N ILE A 25 2.68 -3.91 8.73
CA ILE A 25 2.74 -3.52 7.30
C ILE A 25 3.53 -2.22 7.14
N THR A 26 3.29 -1.23 8.01
CA THR A 26 4.05 0.04 7.99
C THR A 26 5.54 -0.18 8.26
N LEU A 27 5.90 -0.99 9.27
CA LEU A 27 7.30 -1.27 9.59
C LEU A 27 8.01 -2.03 8.47
N VAL A 28 7.34 -3.00 7.85
CA VAL A 28 7.88 -3.73 6.69
C VAL A 28 8.08 -2.78 5.51
N THR A 29 7.08 -1.95 5.21
CA THR A 29 7.17 -0.97 4.11
C THR A 29 8.30 0.02 4.34
N LEU A 30 8.44 0.53 5.57
CA LEU A 30 9.51 1.44 5.95
C LEU A 30 10.89 0.77 5.85
N GLY A 31 11.02 -0.48 6.32
CA GLY A 31 12.26 -1.25 6.21
C GLY A 31 12.67 -1.49 4.76
N LEU A 32 11.72 -1.84 3.89
CA LEU A 32 11.96 -2.00 2.46
C LEU A 32 12.34 -0.67 1.79
N ALA A 33 11.73 0.45 2.20
CA ALA A 33 12.09 1.77 1.71
C ALA A 33 13.51 2.16 2.12
N VAL A 34 13.88 1.97 3.39
CA VAL A 34 15.25 2.21 3.87
C VAL A 34 16.25 1.31 3.14
N ALA A 35 15.95 0.03 2.95
CA ALA A 35 16.81 -0.89 2.22
C ALA A 35 17.02 -0.46 0.76
N ALA A 36 15.96 0.00 0.08
CA ALA A 36 16.06 0.51 -1.28
C ALA A 36 16.89 1.79 -1.35
N VAL A 37 16.72 2.72 -0.41
CA VAL A 37 17.54 3.95 -0.31
C VAL A 37 19.01 3.62 -0.05
N VAL A 38 19.30 2.71 0.89
CA VAL A 38 20.69 2.29 1.19
C VAL A 38 21.33 1.59 0.00
N LYS A 39 20.58 0.75 -0.73
CA LYS A 39 21.05 0.14 -1.97
C LYS A 39 21.45 1.21 -2.98
N GLU A 40 20.57 2.19 -3.22
CA GLU A 40 20.80 3.26 -4.18
C GLU A 40 22.01 4.13 -3.80
N LEU A 41 22.16 4.49 -2.52
CA LEU A 41 23.31 5.27 -2.05
C LEU A 41 24.63 4.52 -2.13
N ARG A 42 24.61 3.18 -2.02
CA ARG A 42 25.79 2.32 -2.21
C ARG A 42 26.14 2.10 -3.68
N THR A 43 25.21 2.34 -4.60
CA THR A 43 25.47 2.35 -6.02
C THR A 43 26.25 3.63 -6.38
N PRO A 44 27.31 3.54 -7.20
CA PRO A 44 27.98 4.70 -7.80
C PRO A 44 26.98 5.67 -8.43
N GLU A 45 27.21 6.97 -8.31
CA GLU A 45 26.18 7.98 -8.62
C GLU A 45 25.68 7.93 -10.07
N ASP A 46 26.53 7.47 -10.98
CA ASP A 46 26.30 7.28 -12.40
C ASP A 46 25.45 6.06 -12.76
N GLU A 47 25.31 5.10 -11.84
CA GLU A 47 24.49 3.88 -12.01
C GLU A 47 23.17 3.92 -11.23
N ARG A 48 22.85 5.06 -10.59
CA ARG A 48 21.63 5.21 -9.78
C ARG A 48 20.39 5.48 -10.64
N GLU A 49 19.43 4.55 -10.62
CA GLU A 49 18.15 4.61 -11.33
C GLU A 49 17.01 5.17 -10.47
N TRP A 50 17.08 5.06 -9.13
CA TRP A 50 16.02 5.46 -8.18
C TRP A 50 14.64 4.82 -8.43
N ASN A 51 14.58 3.73 -9.20
CA ASN A 51 13.37 2.97 -9.50
C ASN A 51 13.70 1.48 -9.69
N GLY A 52 12.76 0.58 -9.39
CA GLY A 52 13.00 -0.86 -9.53
C GLY A 52 12.09 -1.75 -8.70
N LYS A 53 12.57 -2.95 -8.37
CA LYS A 53 11.88 -3.91 -7.48
C LYS A 53 12.82 -4.39 -6.38
N VAL A 54 12.35 -4.40 -5.13
CA VAL A 54 13.02 -5.04 -4.00
C VAL A 54 12.63 -6.52 -3.98
N ALA A 55 13.64 -7.40 -3.89
CA ALA A 55 13.47 -8.87 -3.90
C ALA A 55 12.61 -9.38 -5.07
N SER A 56 12.64 -8.70 -6.22
CA SER A 56 11.83 -8.98 -7.43
C SER A 56 10.31 -8.88 -7.25
N VAL A 57 9.81 -8.64 -6.04
CA VAL A 57 8.37 -8.66 -5.72
C VAL A 57 7.83 -7.25 -5.50
N VAL A 58 8.49 -6.43 -4.68
CA VAL A 58 7.94 -5.15 -4.22
C VAL A 58 8.49 -4.01 -5.08
N PRO A 59 7.68 -3.37 -5.93
CA PRO A 59 8.18 -2.27 -6.76
C PRO A 59 8.43 -1.01 -5.93
N TYR A 60 9.40 -0.20 -6.35
CA TYR A 60 9.65 1.14 -5.82
C TYR A 60 9.97 2.13 -6.94
N ASP A 61 9.57 3.38 -6.75
CA ASP A 61 9.92 4.49 -7.65
C ASP A 61 10.09 5.76 -6.81
N PHE A 62 11.31 6.25 -6.67
CA PHE A 62 11.63 7.47 -5.93
C PHE A 62 11.89 8.67 -6.86
N ARG A 63 11.62 8.52 -8.16
CA ARG A 63 11.70 9.65 -9.09
C ARG A 63 10.54 10.60 -8.83
N PHE A 64 10.81 11.90 -8.89
CA PHE A 64 9.79 12.89 -8.61
C PHE A 64 8.55 12.67 -9.50
N PRO A 65 7.35 12.55 -8.91
CA PRO A 65 6.16 12.21 -9.67
C PRO A 65 5.76 13.37 -10.58
N THR A 66 5.41 13.06 -11.83
CA THR A 66 4.82 14.04 -12.75
C THR A 66 3.30 13.88 -12.79
N PRO A 67 2.53 14.97 -13.00
CA PRO A 67 1.08 14.89 -13.14
C PRO A 67 0.64 13.92 -14.25
N ALA A 68 1.42 13.85 -15.33
CA ALA A 68 1.22 12.90 -16.42
C ALA A 68 1.31 11.44 -15.94
N ARG A 69 2.40 11.06 -15.24
CA ARG A 69 2.55 9.72 -14.66
C ARG A 69 1.50 9.39 -13.62
N PHE A 70 1.05 10.38 -12.84
CA PHE A 70 -0.01 10.17 -11.86
C PHE A 70 -1.30 9.74 -12.55
N ARG A 71 -1.73 10.48 -13.58
CA ARG A 71 -2.93 10.14 -14.36
C ARG A 71 -2.80 8.77 -15.00
N GLU A 72 -1.68 8.50 -15.65
CA GLU A 72 -1.43 7.23 -16.36
C GLU A 72 -1.46 6.01 -15.42
N ARG A 73 -0.95 6.13 -14.20
CA ARG A 73 -0.88 4.99 -13.26
C ARG A 73 -2.16 4.81 -12.42
N MET A 74 -2.83 5.91 -12.06
CA MET A 74 -4.02 5.89 -11.19
C MET A 74 -5.34 5.91 -11.96
N TRP A 75 -5.34 6.46 -13.17
CA TRP A 75 -6.53 6.70 -13.98
C TRP A 75 -6.30 6.30 -15.44
N ASN A 76 -5.99 5.03 -15.65
CA ASN A 76 -5.92 4.44 -16.99
C ASN A 76 -6.96 3.30 -17.10
N PRO A 77 -8.14 3.56 -17.69
CA PRO A 77 -9.19 2.56 -17.85
C PRO A 77 -8.79 1.41 -18.79
N GLU A 78 -7.84 1.66 -19.70
CA GLU A 78 -7.32 0.68 -20.67
C GLU A 78 -6.15 -0.13 -20.11
N ALA A 79 -5.74 0.09 -18.86
CA ALA A 79 -4.63 -0.65 -18.28
C ALA A 79 -4.90 -2.16 -18.25
N ASP A 80 -3.87 -2.97 -18.51
CA ASP A 80 -3.96 -4.44 -18.46
C ASP A 80 -4.28 -4.96 -17.04
N HIS A 81 -3.81 -4.25 -16.01
CA HIS A 81 -3.89 -4.69 -14.62
C HIS A 81 -4.51 -3.60 -13.73
N VAL A 82 -5.37 -4.03 -12.79
CA VAL A 82 -5.98 -3.15 -11.75
C VAL A 82 -4.95 -2.74 -10.69
N ILE A 83 -4.04 -3.65 -10.34
CA ILE A 83 -3.00 -3.41 -9.34
C ILE A 83 -1.68 -3.23 -10.09
N GLY A 84 -1.05 -2.09 -9.87
CA GLY A 84 0.21 -1.73 -10.51
C GLY A 84 1.24 -1.23 -9.50
N PRO A 85 2.49 -0.97 -9.95
CA PRO A 85 3.46 -0.27 -9.13
C PRO A 85 2.93 1.13 -8.77
N ARG A 86 3.30 1.67 -7.60
CA ARG A 86 2.87 3.03 -7.21
C ARG A 86 3.61 4.12 -8.01
N VAL A 87 3.03 5.32 -8.07
CA VAL A 87 3.62 6.48 -8.79
C VAL A 87 4.89 7.00 -8.10
N PHE A 88 4.90 6.98 -6.76
CA PHE A 88 6.04 7.44 -5.96
C PHE A 88 6.13 6.71 -4.60
N GLY A 89 7.30 6.19 -4.25
CA GLY A 89 7.64 5.44 -3.03
C GLY A 89 7.68 3.93 -3.26
N VAL A 90 7.41 3.14 -2.21
CA VAL A 90 7.47 1.67 -2.23
C VAL A 90 6.07 1.05 -2.21
N GLY A 91 5.85 0.01 -3.02
CA GLY A 91 4.68 -0.84 -3.02
C GLY A 91 3.77 -0.66 -4.23
N TRP A 92 2.56 -1.22 -4.11
CA TRP A 92 1.56 -1.24 -5.15
C TRP A 92 0.53 -0.12 -4.97
N THR A 93 -0.14 0.23 -6.05
CA THR A 93 -1.30 1.11 -6.07
C THR A 93 -2.43 0.48 -6.88
N VAL A 94 -3.63 0.97 -6.68
CA VAL A 94 -4.81 0.59 -7.45
C VAL A 94 -5.05 1.61 -8.54
N ASN A 95 -5.22 1.14 -9.78
CA ASN A 95 -5.70 1.96 -10.88
C ASN A 95 -7.22 2.08 -10.79
N VAL A 96 -7.66 3.21 -10.25
CA VAL A 96 -9.09 3.52 -10.05
C VAL A 96 -9.82 3.63 -11.39
N GLY A 97 -9.17 4.17 -12.42
CA GLY A 97 -9.74 4.24 -13.78
C GLY A 97 -10.14 2.86 -14.31
N LYS A 98 -9.27 1.86 -14.14
CA LYS A 98 -9.56 0.47 -14.53
C LYS A 98 -10.70 -0.14 -13.71
N VAL A 99 -10.72 0.11 -12.40
CA VAL A 99 -11.83 -0.36 -11.53
C VAL A 99 -13.17 0.20 -12.01
N VAL A 100 -13.24 1.49 -12.32
CA VAL A 100 -14.47 2.12 -12.83
C VAL A 100 -14.88 1.53 -14.19
N ALA A 101 -13.93 1.28 -15.09
CA ALA A 101 -14.20 0.66 -16.38
C ALA A 101 -14.83 -0.74 -16.23
N LEU A 102 -14.24 -1.59 -15.37
CA LEU A 102 -14.76 -2.93 -15.09
C LEU A 102 -16.15 -2.91 -14.43
N LEU A 103 -16.41 -1.92 -13.56
CA LEU A 103 -17.74 -1.75 -12.96
C LEU A 103 -18.78 -1.34 -14.01
N ARG A 104 -18.44 -0.43 -14.92
CA ARG A 104 -19.34 -0.02 -16.01
C ARG A 104 -19.66 -1.17 -16.96
N GLU A 105 -18.65 -1.95 -17.32
CA GLU A 105 -18.84 -3.15 -18.14
C GLU A 105 -19.80 -4.12 -17.47
N LYS A 106 -19.60 -4.43 -16.18
CA LYS A 106 -20.48 -5.34 -15.43
C LYS A 106 -21.91 -4.83 -15.20
N LEU A 107 -22.12 -3.51 -15.19
CA LEU A 107 -23.43 -2.89 -15.02
C LEU A 107 -24.17 -2.66 -16.34
N ALA A 108 -23.46 -2.72 -17.46
CA ALA A 108 -24.02 -2.67 -18.81
C ALA A 108 -24.43 -4.07 -19.35
N VAL A 109 -24.19 -5.12 -18.56
CA VAL A 109 -24.66 -6.51 -18.74
C VAL A 109 -25.95 -6.71 -17.95
#